data_AF-A0A9E6F039-F1
#
_entry.id   AF-A0A9E6F039-F1
#
_cell.length_a   1.000
_cell.length_b   1.000
_cell.length_c   1.000
_cell.angle_alpha   90.00
_cell.angle_beta   90.00
_cell.angle_gamma   90.00
#
_symmetry.space_group_name_H-M   'P 1'
#
loop_
_entity.id
_entity.type
_entity.pdbx_description
1 polymer ?
#
loop_
_entity_poly.entity_id
_entity_poly.type
_entity_poly.pdbx_seq_one_letter_code
_entity_poly.pdbx_strand_id
1 'polypeptide(L)'
;MVKQKNNIKGEVPVSSRKNWLKRNNIIQLIFGFSIILFINIIGHFLFTRTDLTSEKRYTLSDATKKILKNLDDIVYFKIYLEGDFPGAPGFKQLRNETREILNQFRAYSDNIQYEFINPSESADKKEVKNLYQQLVTKGLQPTNIQVQTTESSSQQIIFPGAIATY
;
A
#
# COMPACT_ATOMS: atom_id res chain seq x y z
N MET A 1 32.72 -31.42 -86.61
CA MET A 1 31.41 -30.74 -86.70
C MET A 1 30.85 -30.64 -85.27
N VAL A 2 30.57 -29.40 -84.86
CA VAL A 2 30.18 -28.96 -83.51
C VAL A 2 28.76 -29.42 -83.15
N LYS A 3 28.49 -29.76 -81.87
CA LYS A 3 27.26 -29.31 -81.16
C LYS A 3 27.29 -29.55 -79.64
N GLN A 4 27.60 -28.46 -78.94
CA GLN A 4 27.02 -27.91 -77.70
C GLN A 4 26.56 -28.85 -76.59
N LYS A 5 27.31 -28.81 -75.48
CA LYS A 5 26.93 -29.26 -74.14
C LYS A 5 26.09 -28.16 -73.48
N ASN A 6 24.77 -28.32 -73.46
CA ASN A 6 23.87 -27.36 -72.80
C ASN A 6 23.91 -27.54 -71.29
N ASN A 7 24.48 -26.54 -70.63
CA ASN A 7 24.53 -26.36 -69.18
C ASN A 7 23.24 -25.65 -68.74
N ILE A 8 22.28 -26.38 -68.15
CA ILE A 8 21.10 -25.78 -67.54
C ILE A 8 21.29 -25.83 -66.04
N LYS A 9 21.83 -24.74 -65.48
CA LYS A 9 21.79 -24.47 -64.04
C LYS A 9 20.31 -24.42 -63.63
N GLY A 10 19.89 -25.34 -62.77
CA GLY A 10 18.56 -25.31 -62.17
C GLY A 10 18.41 -24.08 -61.30
N GLU A 11 17.76 -23.04 -61.81
CA GLU A 11 17.32 -21.90 -61.01
C GLU A 11 16.19 -22.35 -60.08
N VAL A 12 16.40 -22.21 -58.78
CA VAL A 12 15.39 -22.52 -57.76
C VAL A 12 14.19 -21.57 -57.98
N PRO A 13 12.94 -22.07 -58.07
CA PRO A 13 11.79 -21.22 -58.37
C PRO A 13 11.61 -20.12 -57.33
N VAL A 14 11.55 -18.87 -57.80
CA VAL A 14 11.48 -17.62 -57.00
C VAL A 14 10.29 -17.62 -56.02
N SER A 15 9.21 -18.32 -56.35
CA SER A 15 8.00 -18.45 -55.51
C SER A 15 8.28 -19.19 -54.19
N SER A 16 9.11 -20.23 -54.20
CA SER A 16 9.43 -21.03 -53.01
C SER A 16 10.30 -20.27 -52.01
N ARG A 17 11.22 -19.42 -52.50
CA ARG A 17 12.06 -18.55 -51.65
C ARG A 17 11.24 -17.46 -50.96
N LYS A 18 10.25 -16.87 -51.66
CA LYS A 18 9.34 -15.84 -51.10
C LYS A 18 8.48 -16.37 -49.95
N ASN A 19 7.99 -17.61 -50.05
CA ASN A 19 7.17 -18.23 -49.00
C ASN A 19 7.99 -18.66 -47.77
N TRP A 20 9.26 -19.05 -47.95
CA TRP A 20 10.18 -19.32 -46.85
C TRP A 20 10.56 -18.05 -46.07
N LEU A 21 10.87 -16.97 -46.79
CA LEU A 21 11.16 -15.66 -46.18
C LEU A 21 9.93 -15.08 -45.45
N LYS A 22 8.74 -15.19 -46.04
CA LYS A 22 7.48 -14.81 -45.38
C LYS A 22 7.23 -15.61 -44.11
N ARG A 23 7.46 -16.93 -44.14
CA ARG A 23 7.29 -17.80 -42.96
C ARG A 23 8.28 -17.45 -41.85
N ASN A 24 9.54 -17.18 -42.18
CA ASN A 24 10.53 -16.74 -41.20
C ASN A 24 10.18 -15.38 -40.59
N ASN A 25 9.69 -14.43 -41.39
CA ASN A 25 9.24 -13.13 -40.88
C ASN A 25 8.03 -13.26 -39.95
N ILE A 26 7.07 -14.14 -40.29
CA ILE A 26 5.90 -14.42 -39.44
C ILE A 26 6.34 -15.10 -38.13
N ILE A 27 7.26 -16.07 -38.18
CA ILE A 27 7.82 -16.72 -36.99
C ILE A 27 8.54 -15.70 -36.11
N GLN A 28 9.34 -14.81 -36.69
CA GLN A 28 10.06 -13.78 -35.95
C GLN A 28 9.11 -12.76 -35.30
N LEU A 29 8.00 -12.43 -35.98
CA LEU A 29 6.97 -11.54 -35.46
C LEU A 29 6.19 -12.18 -34.31
N ILE A 30 5.81 -13.46 -34.44
CA ILE A 30 5.16 -14.24 -33.38
C ILE A 30 6.10 -14.39 -32.17
N PHE A 31 7.39 -14.61 -32.42
CA PHE A 31 8.39 -14.74 -31.36
C PHE A 31 8.58 -13.41 -30.61
N GLY A 32 8.69 -12.29 -31.32
CA GLY A 32 8.74 -10.96 -30.72
C GLY A 32 7.49 -10.63 -29.91
N PHE A 33 6.31 -10.96 -30.43
CA PHE A 33 5.05 -10.79 -29.71
C PHE A 33 4.97 -11.66 -28.45
N SER A 34 5.44 -12.91 -28.53
CA SER A 34 5.50 -13.82 -27.38
C SER A 34 6.43 -13.29 -26.30
N ILE A 35 7.58 -12.72 -26.65
CA ILE A 35 8.49 -12.08 -25.68
C ILE A 35 7.79 -10.93 -24.95
N ILE A 36 7.09 -10.05 -25.67
CA ILE A 36 6.35 -8.94 -25.05
C ILE A 36 5.26 -9.47 -24.11
N LEU A 37 4.54 -10.52 -24.52
CA LEU A 37 3.53 -11.16 -23.70
C LEU A 37 4.14 -11.78 -22.42
N PHE A 38 5.26 -12.49 -22.54
CA PHE A 38 5.98 -13.05 -21.38
C PHE A 38 6.50 -11.96 -20.45
N ILE A 39 7.06 -10.86 -20.97
CA ILE A 39 7.47 -9.71 -20.16
C ILE A 39 6.28 -9.12 -19.42
N ASN A 40 5.11 -9.02 -20.06
CA ASN A 40 3.90 -8.52 -19.42
C ASN A 40 3.39 -9.44 -18.31
N ILE A 41 3.39 -10.75 -18.55
CA ILE A 41 2.98 -11.78 -17.57
C ILE A 41 3.98 -11.83 -16.40
N ILE A 42 5.28 -11.86 -16.68
CA ILE A 42 6.33 -11.85 -15.65
C ILE A 42 6.28 -10.53 -14.88
N GLY A 43 6.07 -9.40 -15.56
CA GLY A 43 5.82 -8.11 -14.93
C GLY A 43 4.62 -8.16 -13.99
N HIS A 44 3.53 -8.81 -14.40
CA HIS A 44 2.34 -9.01 -13.57
C HIS A 44 2.64 -9.83 -12.29
N PHE A 45 3.44 -10.89 -12.40
CA PHE A 45 3.82 -11.73 -11.26
C PHE A 45 4.93 -11.16 -10.37
N LEU A 46 5.82 -10.32 -10.93
CA LEU A 46 6.89 -9.63 -10.19
C LEU A 46 6.43 -8.33 -9.50
N PHE A 47 5.12 -8.03 -9.48
CA PHE A 47 4.52 -7.02 -8.59
C PHE A 47 4.52 -7.48 -7.11
N THR A 48 5.67 -7.94 -6.62
CA THR A 48 5.98 -7.82 -5.20
C THR A 48 6.10 -6.33 -4.88
N ARG A 49 5.19 -5.79 -4.06
CA ARG A 49 5.29 -4.45 -3.45
C ARG A 49 6.51 -4.39 -2.54
N THR A 50 7.69 -4.32 -3.15
CA THR A 50 8.92 -4.04 -2.44
C THR A 50 8.97 -2.53 -2.28
N ASP A 51 8.80 -2.04 -1.06
CA ASP A 51 8.98 -0.63 -0.74
C ASP A 51 10.42 -0.25 -1.12
N LEU A 52 10.59 0.53 -2.19
CA LEU A 52 11.88 1.00 -2.71
C LEU A 52 12.38 2.24 -1.96
N THR A 53 11.68 2.70 -0.91
CA THR A 53 12.25 3.72 -0.03
C THR A 53 13.41 3.12 0.75
N SER A 54 14.53 3.85 0.83
CA SER A 54 15.80 3.37 1.40
C SER A 54 15.70 2.85 2.84
N GLU A 55 14.60 3.12 3.55
CA GLU A 55 14.41 2.76 4.95
C GLU A 55 13.18 1.87 5.21
N LYS A 56 12.45 1.45 4.16
CA LYS A 56 11.19 0.68 4.32
C LYS A 56 10.27 1.28 5.38
N ARG A 57 10.12 2.61 5.41
CA ARG A 57 9.44 3.34 6.49
C ARG A 57 8.01 2.89 6.74
N TYR A 58 7.41 2.20 5.77
CA TYR A 58 6.05 1.69 5.82
C TYR A 58 5.97 0.17 6.02
N THR A 59 7.09 -0.52 6.25
CA THR A 59 7.16 -1.98 6.43
C THR A 59 7.54 -2.34 7.87
N LEU A 60 6.82 -3.30 8.45
CA LEU A 60 7.17 -3.84 9.76
C LEU A 60 8.55 -4.49 9.77
N SER A 61 9.31 -4.23 10.83
CA SER A 61 10.57 -4.93 11.10
C SER A 61 10.31 -6.43 11.31
N ASP A 62 11.31 -7.27 11.02
CA ASP A 62 11.15 -8.72 11.24
C ASP A 62 11.00 -9.07 12.73
N ALA A 63 11.58 -8.25 13.62
CA ALA A 63 11.35 -8.35 15.06
C ALA A 63 9.88 -8.12 15.42
N THR A 64 9.26 -7.06 14.88
CA THR A 64 7.84 -6.75 15.09
C THR A 64 6.95 -7.89 14.57
N LYS A 65 7.22 -8.40 13.36
CA LYS A 65 6.48 -9.54 12.80
C LYS A 65 6.57 -10.77 13.69
N LYS A 66 7.76 -11.04 14.26
CA LYS A 66 7.94 -12.16 15.19
C LYS A 66 7.13 -11.97 16.46
N ILE A 67 7.09 -10.77 17.02
CA ILE A 67 6.25 -10.47 18.20
C ILE A 67 4.78 -10.72 17.88
N LEU A 68 4.29 -10.14 16.78
CA LEU A 68 2.88 -10.26 16.37
C LEU A 68 2.44 -11.71 16.18
N LYS A 69 3.28 -12.55 15.56
CA LYS A 69 3.00 -13.97 15.32
C LYS A 69 2.97 -14.82 16.60
N ASN A 70 3.60 -14.36 17.68
CA ASN A 70 3.67 -15.08 18.96
C ASN A 70 2.82 -14.38 20.04
N LEU A 71 1.80 -13.62 19.65
CA LEU A 71 0.85 -13.05 20.60
C LEU A 71 -0.09 -14.16 21.09
N ASP A 72 -0.04 -14.46 22.39
CA ASP A 72 -0.89 -15.46 23.02
C ASP A 72 -2.28 -14.90 23.41
N ASP A 73 -2.36 -13.59 23.71
CA ASP A 73 -3.57 -12.89 24.12
C ASP A 73 -3.96 -11.75 23.17
N ILE A 74 -5.23 -11.33 23.25
CA ILE A 74 -5.77 -10.23 22.43
C ILE A 74 -5.24 -8.90 22.94
N VAL A 75 -4.51 -8.18 22.08
CA VAL A 75 -4.10 -6.80 22.35
C VAL A 75 -5.09 -5.84 21.71
N TYR A 76 -5.75 -5.06 22.55
CA TYR A 76 -6.74 -4.07 22.15
C TYR A 76 -6.18 -2.64 22.20
N PHE A 77 -6.19 -1.93 21.08
CA PHE A 77 -5.73 -0.55 20.98
C PHE A 77 -6.92 0.42 20.91
N LYS A 78 -6.97 1.39 21.83
CA LYS A 78 -7.91 2.52 21.79
C LYS A 78 -7.18 3.76 21.32
N ILE A 79 -7.52 4.26 20.13
CA ILE A 79 -6.84 5.41 19.50
C ILE A 79 -7.75 6.63 19.58
N TYR A 80 -7.32 7.69 20.29
CA TYR A 80 -8.13 8.89 20.52
C TYR A 80 -7.98 9.95 19.42
N LEU A 81 -7.98 9.49 18.17
CA LEU A 81 -7.78 10.30 16.96
C LEU A 81 -8.96 10.20 15.99
N GLU A 82 -10.19 10.00 16.48
CA GLU A 82 -11.38 10.08 15.61
C GLU A 82 -12.02 11.46 15.62
N GLY A 83 -12.68 11.81 14.50
CA GLY A 83 -13.32 13.12 14.30
C GLY A 83 -12.77 13.89 13.12
N ASP A 84 -13.22 15.15 13.00
CA ASP A 84 -12.67 16.13 12.06
C ASP A 84 -11.61 17.00 12.75
N PHE A 85 -10.59 17.38 11.99
CA PHE A 85 -9.45 18.17 12.47
C PHE A 85 -9.26 19.42 11.62
N PRO A 86 -10.25 20.33 11.62
CA PRO A 86 -10.17 21.54 10.81
C PRO A 86 -8.98 22.41 11.26
N GLY A 87 -8.21 22.91 10.31
CA GLY A 87 -7.01 23.70 10.59
C GLY A 87 -5.76 22.90 11.02
N ALA A 88 -5.85 21.58 11.17
CA ALA A 88 -4.72 20.74 11.56
C ALA A 88 -4.67 19.41 10.76
N PRO A 89 -4.36 19.46 9.45
CA PRO A 89 -4.40 18.29 8.57
C PRO A 89 -3.43 17.17 9.00
N GLY A 90 -2.38 17.49 9.74
CA GLY A 90 -1.43 16.52 10.29
C GLY A 90 -2.09 15.45 11.18
N PHE A 91 -3.17 15.76 11.91
CA PHE A 91 -3.86 14.76 12.72
C PHE A 91 -4.66 13.75 11.88
N LYS A 92 -5.24 14.21 10.76
CA LYS A 92 -5.92 13.33 9.80
C LYS A 92 -4.91 12.36 9.16
N GLN A 93 -3.72 12.87 8.83
CA GLN A 93 -2.63 12.05 8.32
C GLN A 93 -2.17 11.03 9.38
N LEU A 94 -1.89 11.48 10.60
CA LEU A 94 -1.49 10.62 11.72
C LEU A 94 -2.52 9.51 11.99
N ARG A 95 -3.82 9.85 11.98
CA ARG A 95 -4.92 8.87 12.12
C ARG A 95 -4.83 7.79 11.03
N ASN A 96 -4.65 8.20 9.78
CA ASN A 96 -4.62 7.29 8.64
C ASN A 96 -3.36 6.40 8.65
N GLU A 97 -2.19 6.97 8.96
CA GLU A 97 -0.94 6.22 9.09
C GLU A 97 -1.02 5.21 10.25
N THR A 98 -1.57 5.62 11.40
CA THR A 98 -1.78 4.72 12.55
C THR A 98 -2.72 3.58 12.17
N ARG A 99 -3.82 3.87 11.46
CA ARG A 99 -4.76 2.85 10.96
C ARG A 99 -4.07 1.86 10.04
N GLU A 100 -3.23 2.34 9.13
CA GLU A 100 -2.49 1.48 8.21
C GLU A 100 -1.50 0.57 8.94
N ILE A 101 -0.78 1.09 9.94
CA ILE A 101 0.12 0.28 10.77
C ILE A 101 -0.65 -0.81 11.52
N LEU A 102 -1.79 -0.47 12.12
CA LEU A 102 -2.62 -1.44 12.85
C LEU A 102 -3.27 -2.48 11.93
N ASN A 103 -3.63 -2.10 10.69
CA ASN A 103 -4.04 -3.04 9.65
C ASN A 103 -2.92 -4.03 9.32
N GLN A 104 -1.68 -3.55 9.17
CA GLN A 104 -0.54 -4.44 8.98
C GLN A 104 -0.36 -5.37 10.17
N PHE A 105 -0.52 -4.89 11.41
CA PHE A 105 -0.43 -5.74 12.59
C PHE A 105 -1.45 -6.89 12.55
N ARG A 106 -2.71 -6.58 12.18
CA ARG A 106 -3.77 -7.58 12.00
C ARG A 106 -3.47 -8.60 10.89
N ALA A 107 -2.76 -8.18 9.84
CA ALA A 107 -2.35 -9.10 8.78
C ALA A 107 -1.32 -10.15 9.25
N TYR A 108 -0.63 -9.92 10.37
CA TYR A 108 0.31 -10.88 10.96
C TYR A 108 -0.19 -11.56 12.24
N SER A 109 -1.32 -11.12 12.80
CA SER A 109 -1.88 -11.65 14.04
C SER A 109 -3.39 -11.39 14.15
N ASP A 110 -4.17 -12.44 14.35
CA ASP A 110 -5.61 -12.34 14.58
C ASP A 110 -5.96 -11.75 15.96
N ASN A 111 -4.96 -11.70 16.86
CA ASN A 111 -5.10 -11.20 18.23
C ASN A 111 -4.99 -9.67 18.35
N ILE A 112 -4.90 -8.95 17.23
CA ILE A 112 -4.86 -7.48 17.22
C ILE A 112 -6.26 -6.93 16.98
N GLN A 113 -6.75 -6.13 17.91
CA GLN A 113 -8.01 -5.40 17.79
C GLN A 113 -7.78 -3.91 18.06
N TYR A 114 -8.54 -3.05 17.39
CA TYR A 114 -8.43 -1.62 17.64
C TYR A 114 -9.70 -0.86 17.31
N GLU A 115 -9.88 0.28 17.97
CA GLU A 115 -10.94 1.24 17.68
C GLU A 115 -10.40 2.67 17.69
N PHE A 116 -11.00 3.52 16.86
CA PHE A 116 -10.76 4.95 16.86
C PHE A 116 -11.91 5.64 17.61
N ILE A 117 -11.58 6.48 18.59
CA ILE A 117 -12.52 7.11 19.52
C ILE A 117 -12.38 8.62 19.41
N ASN A 118 -13.51 9.31 19.36
CA ASN A 118 -13.56 10.75 19.53
C ASN A 118 -13.87 11.07 21.01
N PRO A 119 -12.91 11.55 21.80
CA PRO A 119 -13.13 11.80 23.23
C PRO A 119 -14.09 12.97 23.50
N SER A 120 -14.46 13.73 22.46
CA SER A 120 -15.40 14.87 22.52
C SER A 120 -16.81 14.52 22.03
N GLU A 121 -17.09 13.26 21.68
CA GLU A 121 -18.34 12.89 20.98
C GLU A 121 -19.60 12.94 21.86
N SER A 122 -19.46 12.73 23.18
CA SER A 122 -20.62 12.74 24.09
C SER A 122 -21.22 14.14 24.22
N ALA A 123 -22.56 14.20 24.23
CA ALA A 123 -23.31 15.42 24.49
C ALA A 123 -23.20 15.88 25.96
N ASP A 124 -22.87 14.99 26.88
CA ASP A 124 -22.66 15.33 28.29
C ASP A 124 -21.25 15.88 28.53
N LYS A 125 -21.17 17.18 28.81
CA LYS A 125 -19.91 17.88 29.13
C LYS A 125 -19.18 17.30 30.34
N LYS A 126 -19.89 16.70 31.30
CA LYS A 126 -19.29 16.08 32.48
C LYS A 126 -18.59 14.78 32.10
N GLU A 127 -19.19 13.97 31.24
CA GLU A 127 -18.57 12.75 30.71
C GLU A 127 -17.30 13.07 29.92
N VAL A 128 -17.37 14.04 29.01
CA VAL A 128 -16.20 14.49 28.23
C VAL A 128 -15.07 14.95 29.15
N LYS A 129 -15.38 15.78 30.16
CA LYS A 129 -14.38 16.26 31.12
C LYS A 129 -13.76 15.11 31.93
N ASN A 130 -14.57 14.15 32.38
CA ASN A 130 -14.08 12.99 33.11
C ASN A 130 -13.17 12.12 32.24
N LEU A 131 -13.56 11.89 30.98
CA LEU A 131 -12.74 11.15 30.03
C LEU A 131 -11.41 11.86 29.80
N TYR A 132 -11.39 13.16 29.60
CA TYR A 132 -10.15 13.94 29.45
C TYR A 132 -9.23 13.78 30.65
N GLN A 133 -9.77 13.86 31.87
CA GLN A 133 -8.98 13.66 33.09
C GLN A 133 -8.40 12.24 33.16
N GLN A 134 -9.15 11.22 32.76
CA GLN A 134 -8.65 9.84 32.69
C GLN A 134 -7.52 9.71 31.67
N LEU A 135 -7.65 10.32 30.48
CA LEU A 135 -6.61 10.28 29.46
C LEU A 135 -5.32 10.96 29.93
N VAL A 136 -5.43 12.12 30.57
CA VAL A 136 -4.27 12.81 31.18
C VAL A 136 -3.64 11.98 32.29
N THR A 137 -4.44 11.35 33.15
CA THR A 137 -3.94 10.48 34.23
C THR A 137 -3.20 9.27 33.67
N LYS A 138 -3.63 8.76 32.51
CA LYS A 138 -2.94 7.69 31.77
C LYS A 138 -1.74 8.18 30.96
N GLY A 139 -1.37 9.47 31.07
CA GLY A 139 -0.18 10.06 30.47
C GLY A 139 -0.40 10.70 29.09
N LEU A 140 -1.61 10.69 28.54
CA LEU A 140 -1.90 11.31 27.25
C LEU A 140 -2.02 12.82 27.40
N GLN A 141 -1.18 13.56 26.68
CA GLN A 141 -1.20 15.02 26.70
C GLN A 141 -2.17 15.56 25.65
N PRO A 142 -3.11 16.44 26.03
CA PRO A 142 -3.98 17.10 25.07
C PRO A 142 -3.24 18.18 24.28
N THR A 143 -3.63 18.34 23.02
CA THR A 143 -3.20 19.43 22.15
C THR A 143 -4.40 20.29 21.79
N ASN A 144 -4.25 21.61 21.95
CA ASN A 144 -5.28 22.57 21.58
C ASN A 144 -5.01 23.07 20.16
N ILE A 145 -5.99 22.94 19.28
CA ILE A 145 -5.96 23.54 17.94
C ILE A 145 -6.94 24.71 17.88
N GLN A 146 -6.50 25.80 17.25
CA GLN A 146 -7.38 26.93 16.95
C GLN A 146 -7.93 26.76 15.55
N VAL A 147 -9.24 26.65 15.47
CA VAL A 147 -10.00 26.54 14.24
C VAL A 147 -10.54 27.92 13.93
N GLN A 148 -9.90 28.61 12.99
CA GLN A 148 -10.42 29.87 12.46
C GLN A 148 -11.45 29.56 11.39
N THR A 149 -12.71 29.87 11.66
CA THR A 149 -13.77 29.91 10.64
C THR A 149 -14.00 31.37 10.24
N THR A 150 -14.59 31.59 9.06
CA THR A 150 -14.86 32.94 8.51
C THR A 150 -15.71 33.81 9.42
N GLU A 151 -16.45 33.20 10.36
CA GLU A 151 -17.37 33.88 11.28
C GLU A 151 -16.97 33.75 12.76
N SER A 152 -16.10 32.80 13.14
CA SER A 152 -15.70 32.60 14.54
C SER A 152 -14.37 31.87 14.72
N SER A 153 -13.65 32.17 15.80
CA SER A 153 -12.48 31.40 16.25
C SER A 153 -12.92 30.42 17.33
N SER A 154 -12.78 29.12 17.08
CA SER A 154 -13.15 28.05 18.01
C SER A 154 -11.92 27.23 18.38
N GLN A 155 -11.82 26.81 19.65
CA GLN A 155 -10.75 25.94 20.12
C GLN A 155 -11.24 24.50 20.23
N GLN A 156 -10.49 23.57 19.66
CA GLN A 156 -10.76 22.14 19.74
C GLN A 156 -9.59 21.43 20.45
N ILE A 157 -9.93 20.54 21.39
CA ILE A 157 -8.97 19.73 22.15
C ILE A 157 -8.84 18.38 21.44
N ILE A 158 -7.61 17.92 21.22
CA ILE A 158 -7.28 16.63 20.60
C ILE A 158 -6.37 15.84 21.51
N PHE A 159 -6.55 14.53 21.58
CA PHE A 159 -5.67 13.61 22.31
C PHE A 159 -4.90 12.71 21.34
N PRO A 160 -3.74 13.15 20.83
CA PRO A 160 -2.97 12.37 19.86
C PRO A 160 -2.23 11.21 20.53
N GLY A 161 -2.96 10.14 20.85
CA GLY A 161 -2.40 8.98 21.51
C GLY A 161 -3.29 7.75 21.44
N ALA A 162 -2.70 6.64 21.84
CA ALA A 162 -3.38 5.36 21.94
C ALA A 162 -3.10 4.71 23.29
N ILE A 163 -4.05 3.92 23.78
CA ILE A 163 -3.87 3.06 24.95
C ILE A 163 -3.99 1.62 24.48
N ALA A 164 -2.99 0.80 24.79
CA ALA A 164 -3.01 -0.63 24.56
C ALA A 164 -3.37 -1.38 25.85
N THR A 165 -4.24 -2.38 25.74
CA THR A 165 -4.62 -3.29 26.83
C THR A 165 -4.48 -4.73 26.36
N TYR A 166 -4.06 -5.62 27.25
CA TYR A 166 -3.90 -7.06 27.03
C TYR A 166 -4.61 -7.81 28.16
#